data_AF-A0A9P1FYJ9-F1
#
_entry.id   AF-A0A9P1FYJ9-F1
#
_cell.length_a   1.000
_cell.length_b   1.000
_cell.length_c   1.000
_cell.angle_alpha   90.00
_cell.angle_beta   90.00
_cell.angle_gamma   90.00
#
_symmetry.space_group_name_H-M   'P 1'
#
loop_
_entity.id
_entity.type
_entity.pdbx_description
1 polymer ?
#
loop_
_entity_poly.entity_id
_entity_poly.type
_entity_poly.pdbx_seq_one_letter_code
_entity_poly.pdbx_strand_id
1 'polypeptide(L)'
;MQISWCCCWMRRTSDACGVSMELAVHSKAGSGLAELVPTWMPIWAFPIVCCQLVLGSIASGNALPQMDTASRRSLFISVMSYSFFPPQAYLFMGLALSWLFFQKLKHHKSMLDRMSEFDFRNAKCTLETDRLAIEEQVLSLFDEALEPAISVAFDAEMDTEAEAVTALLPETLREIRHITSYPTNDQIIDQFNAYVRGPLRDNVVKRLGKEDYVSLQLCVAVNLPLFCAALLYLLGCDGHAECETSASYAGFSSVSQYMWTNCIFWVFLAPVGSVLEIPLQLITCKWVVDRVPDGKLRWISGTCLCSMVLYLCDCLILSQRAILTVTMVKFSPVWLGVLVVSVLLDFGLVWFLFFWKQHPSTSQTQRALVR
;
A
#
# COMPACT_ATOMS: atom_id res chain seq x y z
N MET A 1 20.96 -13.00 4.34
CA MET A 1 20.94 -11.94 5.38
C MET A 1 20.27 -10.72 4.76
N GLN A 2 18.95 -10.58 4.92
CA GLN A 2 18.18 -9.43 4.40
C GLN A 2 18.39 -8.25 5.34
N ILE A 3 19.18 -7.28 4.92
CA ILE A 3 19.33 -6.02 5.66
C ILE A 3 18.19 -5.11 5.20
N SER A 4 17.18 -4.95 6.04
CA SER A 4 16.08 -4.00 5.85
C SER A 4 16.59 -2.60 6.18
N TRP A 5 16.89 -1.79 5.17
CA TRP A 5 17.30 -0.40 5.36
C TRP A 5 16.06 0.51 5.37
N CYS A 6 15.81 1.19 6.50
CA CYS A 6 14.76 2.19 6.65
C CYS A 6 15.31 3.59 6.25
N CYS A 7 15.06 4.04 5.02
CA CYS A 7 15.47 5.39 4.57
C CYS A 7 14.53 6.48 5.12
N CYS A 8 14.99 7.28 6.07
CA CYS A 8 14.20 8.32 6.74
C CYS A 8 13.79 9.49 5.81
N TRP A 9 12.52 9.51 5.38
CA TRP A 9 12.00 10.43 4.34
C TRP A 9 11.29 11.71 4.84
N MET A 10 11.24 11.98 6.14
CA MET A 10 10.51 13.15 6.70
C MET A 10 11.35 13.89 7.74
N ARG A 11 11.98 15.03 7.43
CA ARG A 11 11.30 16.34 7.55
C ARG A 11 12.01 17.46 6.77
N ARG A 12 13.14 17.18 6.13
CA ARG A 12 13.97 18.13 5.37
C ARG A 12 14.78 17.48 4.23
N THR A 13 14.61 16.18 3.98
CA THR A 13 15.61 15.35 3.29
C THR A 13 15.20 14.86 1.90
N SER A 14 14.07 15.30 1.36
CA SER A 14 13.77 15.02 -0.05
C SER A 14 14.55 15.91 -1.03
N ASP A 15 15.31 16.88 -0.50
CA ASP A 15 16.39 17.56 -1.23
C ASP A 15 17.72 16.79 -1.08
N ALA A 16 17.82 15.83 -0.15
CA ALA A 16 19.06 15.17 0.22
C ALA A 16 19.48 14.15 -0.84
N CYS A 17 20.57 14.49 -1.52
CA CYS A 17 21.20 13.70 -2.56
C CYS A 17 21.40 12.21 -2.20
N GLY A 18 21.68 11.90 -0.92
CA GLY A 18 21.92 10.54 -0.44
C GLY A 18 20.75 9.57 -0.63
N VAL A 19 19.49 10.00 -0.51
CA VAL A 19 18.34 9.08 -0.59
C VAL A 19 18.07 8.63 -2.03
N SER A 20 18.21 9.55 -3.00
CA SER A 20 18.10 9.22 -4.42
C SER A 20 19.24 8.30 -4.86
N MET A 21 20.43 8.53 -4.31
CA MET A 21 21.60 7.69 -4.57
C MET A 21 21.40 6.27 -4.04
N GLU A 22 20.99 6.09 -2.78
CA GLU A 22 20.69 4.76 -2.20
C GLU A 22 19.65 4.00 -3.03
N LEU A 23 18.59 4.69 -3.48
CA LEU A 23 17.58 4.11 -4.37
C LEU A 23 18.18 3.65 -5.71
N ALA A 24 19.04 4.48 -6.30
CA ALA A 24 19.68 4.22 -7.59
C ALA A 24 20.69 3.08 -7.48
N VAL A 25 21.49 3.02 -6.42
CA VAL A 25 22.39 1.90 -6.15
C VAL A 25 21.62 0.60 -5.98
N HIS A 26 20.56 0.59 -5.17
CA HIS A 26 19.77 -0.61 -4.94
C HIS A 26 19.03 -1.10 -6.19
N SER A 27 18.53 -0.19 -7.01
CA SER A 27 17.87 -0.53 -8.28
C SER A 27 18.87 -1.00 -9.35
N LYS A 28 20.04 -0.37 -9.46
CA LYS A 28 21.09 -0.76 -10.42
C LYS A 28 21.80 -2.05 -10.02
N ALA A 29 22.01 -2.31 -8.73
CA ALA A 29 22.66 -3.52 -8.23
C ALA A 29 21.86 -4.82 -8.45
N GLY A 30 20.73 -4.78 -9.14
CA GLY A 30 20.05 -5.97 -9.68
C GLY A 30 19.48 -6.94 -8.64
N SER A 31 19.61 -6.65 -7.34
CA SER A 31 18.97 -7.43 -6.29
C SER A 31 17.47 -7.16 -6.36
N GLY A 32 16.75 -7.96 -7.15
CA GLY A 32 15.28 -7.94 -7.23
C GLY A 32 14.57 -8.08 -5.88
N LEU A 33 15.34 -8.28 -4.79
CA LEU A 33 14.95 -8.43 -3.39
C LEU A 33 14.90 -7.12 -2.58
N ALA A 34 15.40 -5.98 -3.08
CA ALA A 34 15.28 -4.72 -2.33
C ALA A 34 13.81 -4.25 -2.35
N GLU A 35 13.11 -4.46 -1.24
CA GLU A 35 11.73 -4.02 -1.07
C GLU A 35 11.72 -2.54 -0.64
N LEU A 36 11.25 -1.68 -1.54
CA LEU A 36 11.18 -0.25 -1.26
C LEU A 36 9.97 0.01 -0.36
N VAL A 37 10.19 0.19 0.94
CA VAL A 37 9.13 0.57 1.88
C VAL A 37 9.21 2.07 2.13
N PRO A 38 8.35 2.89 1.50
CA PRO A 38 8.38 4.33 1.74
C PRO A 38 8.02 4.62 3.20
N THR A 39 8.83 5.41 3.91
CA THR A 39 8.62 5.67 5.35
C THR A 39 7.40 6.53 5.65
N TRP A 40 6.74 7.09 4.64
CA TRP A 40 5.42 7.70 4.83
C TRP A 40 4.31 6.67 5.03
N MET A 41 4.50 5.40 4.64
CA MET A 41 3.52 4.33 4.87
C MET A 41 3.20 4.10 6.35
N PRO A 42 4.19 3.95 7.25
CA PRO A 42 3.94 3.83 8.69
C PRO A 42 3.12 4.98 9.29
N ILE A 43 3.26 6.20 8.77
CA ILE A 43 2.69 7.41 9.39
C ILE A 43 1.18 7.49 9.22
N TRP A 44 0.62 6.95 8.15
CA TRP A 44 -0.83 6.86 8.02
C TRP A 44 -1.38 5.51 8.46
N ALA A 45 -0.64 4.42 8.32
CA ALA A 45 -1.07 3.11 8.81
C ALA A 45 -1.28 3.10 10.34
N PHE A 46 -0.33 3.68 11.09
CA PHE A 46 -0.36 3.63 12.55
C PHE A 46 -1.59 4.35 13.16
N PRO A 47 -1.93 5.59 12.77
CA PRO A 47 -3.15 6.24 13.26
C PRO A 47 -4.43 5.50 12.90
N ILE A 48 -4.49 4.85 11.73
CA ILE A 48 -5.64 4.00 11.35
C ILE A 48 -5.77 2.84 12.32
N VAL A 49 -4.67 2.14 12.58
CA VAL A 49 -4.64 1.04 13.55
C VAL A 49 -5.05 1.51 14.94
N CYS A 50 -4.52 2.63 15.42
CA CYS A 50 -4.92 3.21 16.71
C CYS A 50 -6.42 3.54 16.75
N CYS A 51 -6.95 4.14 15.68
CA CYS A 51 -8.37 4.47 15.58
C CYS A 51 -9.24 3.21 15.62
N GLN A 52 -8.87 2.18 14.86
CA GLN A 52 -9.55 0.88 14.85
C GLN A 52 -9.52 0.21 16.24
N LEU A 53 -8.39 0.23 16.95
CA LEU A 53 -8.27 -0.34 18.29
C LEU A 53 -9.18 0.38 19.30
N VAL A 54 -9.20 1.71 19.27
CA VAL A 54 -10.08 2.51 20.16
C VAL A 54 -11.55 2.21 19.89
N LEU A 55 -11.95 2.13 18.62
CA LEU A 55 -13.33 1.79 18.24
C LEU A 55 -13.70 0.37 18.64
N GLY A 56 -12.79 -0.58 18.44
CA GLY A 56 -12.94 -1.95 18.92
C GLY A 56 -13.14 -2.01 20.43
N SER A 57 -12.39 -1.23 21.21
CA SER A 57 -12.58 -1.15 22.67
C SER A 57 -13.94 -0.56 23.06
N ILE A 58 -14.38 0.50 22.38
CA ILE A 58 -15.70 1.12 22.65
C ILE A 58 -16.84 0.15 22.33
N ALA A 59 -16.73 -0.60 21.22
CA ALA A 59 -17.75 -1.57 20.82
C ALA A 59 -17.84 -2.76 21.78
N SER A 60 -16.72 -3.20 22.37
CA SER A 60 -16.67 -4.37 23.26
C SER A 60 -17.41 -4.23 24.59
N GLY A 61 -17.73 -2.99 25.00
CA GLY A 61 -18.37 -2.73 26.29
C GLY A 61 -19.89 -2.93 26.35
N ASN A 62 -20.54 -3.14 25.20
CA ASN A 62 -21.99 -3.24 25.13
C ASN A 62 -22.43 -4.71 25.10
N ALA A 63 -23.18 -5.14 26.11
CA ALA A 63 -23.81 -6.46 26.09
C ALA A 63 -24.82 -6.55 24.94
N LEU A 64 -24.86 -7.71 24.28
CA LEU A 64 -25.78 -7.95 23.17
C LEU A 64 -27.23 -7.93 23.68
N PRO A 65 -28.11 -7.04 23.17
CA PRO A 65 -29.53 -7.12 23.46
C PRO A 65 -30.10 -8.39 22.82
N GLN A 66 -31.12 -8.97 23.44
CA GLN A 66 -31.83 -10.12 22.89
C GLN A 66 -32.37 -9.77 21.49
N MET A 67 -32.02 -10.57 20.49
CA MET A 67 -32.43 -10.31 19.10
C MET A 67 -33.90 -10.66 18.88
N ASP A 68 -34.58 -9.86 18.05
CA ASP A 68 -35.95 -10.17 17.63
C ASP A 68 -35.92 -11.30 16.60
N THR A 69 -36.29 -12.50 17.07
CA THR A 69 -36.34 -13.72 16.24
C THR A 69 -37.74 -14.02 15.71
N ALA A 70 -38.72 -13.12 15.81
CA ALA A 70 -40.10 -13.37 15.39
C ALA A 70 -40.19 -13.63 13.87
N SER A 71 -39.51 -12.83 13.07
CA SER A 71 -39.50 -12.93 11.60
C SER A 71 -38.08 -12.80 11.04
N ARG A 72 -37.86 -13.22 9.79
CA ARG A 72 -36.56 -13.03 9.11
C ARG A 72 -36.19 -11.55 8.98
N ARG A 73 -37.20 -10.72 8.71
CA ARG A 73 -37.04 -9.26 8.58
C ARG A 73 -36.71 -8.61 9.91
N SER A 74 -37.40 -8.99 10.99
CA SER A 74 -37.12 -8.45 12.32
C SER A 74 -35.74 -8.88 12.82
N LEU A 75 -35.32 -10.12 12.56
CA LEU A 75 -33.97 -10.58 12.84
C LEU A 75 -32.92 -9.78 12.06
N PHE A 76 -33.12 -9.57 10.76
CA PHE A 76 -32.23 -8.73 9.95
C PHE A 76 -32.09 -7.31 10.52
N ILE A 77 -33.22 -6.66 10.81
CA ILE A 77 -33.23 -5.30 11.37
C ILE A 77 -32.55 -5.27 12.74
N SER A 78 -32.81 -6.24 13.60
CA SER A 78 -32.20 -6.34 14.93
C SER A 78 -30.68 -6.46 14.86
N VAL A 79 -30.14 -7.30 13.97
CA VAL A 79 -28.68 -7.44 13.76
C VAL A 79 -28.08 -6.14 13.22
N MET A 80 -28.74 -5.51 12.24
CA MET A 80 -28.31 -4.25 11.65
C MET A 80 -28.29 -3.10 12.65
N SER A 81 -29.37 -2.92 13.42
CA SER A 81 -29.50 -1.83 14.39
C SER A 81 -28.54 -1.96 15.56
N TYR A 82 -28.22 -3.18 15.99
CA TYR A 82 -27.27 -3.40 17.07
C TYR A 82 -25.83 -3.05 16.67
N SER A 83 -25.44 -3.43 15.46
CA SER A 83 -24.04 -3.32 15.03
C SER A 83 -23.68 -1.93 14.50
N PHE A 84 -24.65 -1.02 14.41
CA PHE A 84 -24.49 0.28 13.77
C PHE A 84 -23.71 1.24 14.67
N PHE A 85 -22.61 1.80 14.18
CA PHE A 85 -21.94 2.89 14.89
C PHE A 85 -22.76 4.18 14.80
N PRO A 86 -22.72 5.03 15.84
CA PRO A 86 -23.39 6.33 15.77
C PRO A 86 -22.84 7.16 14.58
N PRO A 87 -23.67 7.84 13.78
CA PRO A 87 -23.24 8.60 12.59
C PRO A 87 -22.06 9.55 12.84
N GLN A 88 -21.99 10.12 14.04
CA GLN A 88 -20.93 11.03 14.48
C GLN A 88 -19.55 10.33 14.47
N ALA A 89 -19.48 9.04 14.78
CA ALA A 89 -18.23 8.28 14.75
C ALA A 89 -17.63 8.25 13.35
N TYR A 90 -18.45 8.03 12.30
CA TYR A 90 -17.96 8.08 10.91
C TYR A 90 -17.49 9.46 10.48
N LEU A 91 -18.07 10.54 11.02
CA LEU A 91 -17.59 11.91 10.79
C LEU A 91 -16.20 12.12 11.41
N PHE A 92 -16.00 11.71 12.66
CA PHE A 92 -14.69 11.81 13.31
C PHE A 92 -13.64 10.93 12.63
N MET A 93 -13.98 9.70 12.27
CA MET A 93 -13.10 8.82 11.51
C MET A 93 -12.76 9.40 10.14
N GLY A 94 -13.77 9.83 9.38
CA GLY A 94 -13.57 10.41 8.05
C GLY A 94 -12.71 11.67 8.08
N LEU A 95 -12.77 12.47 9.15
CA LEU A 95 -11.89 13.62 9.33
C LEU A 95 -10.43 13.17 9.46
N ALA A 96 -10.15 12.20 10.33
CA ALA A 96 -8.80 11.67 10.53
C ALA A 96 -8.26 10.98 9.26
N LEU A 97 -9.08 10.13 8.63
CA LEU A 97 -8.68 9.38 7.44
C LEU A 97 -8.47 10.27 6.22
N SER A 98 -9.40 11.20 5.95
CA SER A 98 -9.24 12.15 4.86
C SER A 98 -7.97 12.98 5.03
N TRP A 99 -7.60 13.33 6.27
CA TRP A 99 -6.34 14.03 6.53
C TRP A 99 -5.12 13.23 6.09
N LEU A 100 -5.06 11.97 6.50
CA LEU A 100 -3.97 11.09 6.15
C LEU A 100 -3.90 10.84 4.64
N PHE A 101 -5.05 10.64 3.99
CA PHE A 101 -5.09 10.46 2.54
C PHE A 101 -4.67 11.71 1.77
N PHE A 102 -5.04 12.91 2.20
CA PHE A 102 -4.53 14.14 1.58
C PHE A 102 -3.01 14.28 1.75
N GLN A 103 -2.45 13.93 2.92
CA GLN A 103 -1.00 13.95 3.11
C GLN A 103 -0.31 12.91 2.23
N LYS A 104 -0.84 11.68 2.13
CA LYS A 104 -0.35 10.66 1.21
C LYS A 104 -0.34 11.18 -0.23
N LEU A 105 -1.47 11.69 -0.72
CA LEU A 105 -1.61 12.20 -2.08
C LEU A 105 -0.62 13.33 -2.36
N LYS A 106 -0.50 14.29 -1.43
CA LYS A 106 0.42 15.42 -1.54
C LYS A 106 1.88 14.96 -1.58
N HIS A 107 2.30 14.10 -0.65
CA HIS A 107 3.69 13.66 -0.55
C HIS A 107 4.10 12.72 -1.66
N HIS A 108 3.24 11.77 -2.04
CA HIS A 108 3.53 10.84 -3.13
C HIS A 108 3.60 11.57 -4.47
N LYS A 109 2.67 12.49 -4.74
CA LYS A 109 2.75 13.34 -5.93
C LYS A 109 4.03 14.18 -5.92
N SER A 110 4.31 14.88 -4.82
CA SER A 110 5.54 15.68 -4.69
C SER A 110 6.82 14.85 -4.89
N MET A 111 6.84 13.60 -4.44
CA MET A 111 7.96 12.69 -4.67
C MET A 111 8.12 12.40 -6.16
N LEU A 112 7.04 11.99 -6.83
CA LEU A 112 7.07 11.65 -8.25
C LEU A 112 7.40 12.85 -9.15
N ASP A 113 6.93 14.04 -8.79
CA ASP A 113 7.21 15.30 -9.50
C ASP A 113 8.70 15.67 -9.35
N ARG A 114 9.25 15.55 -8.13
CA ARG A 114 10.68 15.79 -7.88
C ARG A 114 11.58 14.78 -8.57
N MET A 115 11.17 13.52 -8.67
CA MET A 115 11.93 12.54 -9.45
C MET A 115 11.97 12.91 -10.94
N SER A 116 10.87 13.42 -11.50
CA SER A 116 10.86 13.86 -12.90
C SER A 116 11.68 15.13 -13.17
N GLU A 117 11.83 15.99 -12.18
CA GLU A 117 12.61 17.23 -12.27
C GLU A 117 14.01 17.10 -11.66
N PHE A 118 14.39 15.89 -11.22
CA PHE A 118 15.61 15.68 -10.43
C PHE A 118 16.86 16.12 -11.20
N ASP A 119 17.71 16.92 -10.58
CA ASP A 119 19.03 17.26 -11.09
C ASP A 119 20.04 17.22 -9.94
N PHE A 120 20.99 16.30 -10.05
CA PHE A 120 22.09 16.12 -9.11
C PHE A 120 22.83 17.43 -8.81
N ARG A 121 23.02 18.29 -9.82
CA ARG A 121 23.75 19.57 -9.65
C ARG A 121 23.02 20.54 -8.72
N ASN A 122 21.69 20.45 -8.70
CA ASN A 122 20.80 21.31 -7.91
C ASN A 122 20.39 20.66 -6.57
N ALA A 123 20.71 19.39 -6.36
CA ALA A 123 20.41 18.68 -5.12
C ALA A 123 21.22 19.26 -3.95
N LYS A 124 20.60 19.37 -2.77
CA LYS A 124 21.25 19.90 -1.56
C LYS A 124 21.62 18.75 -0.64
N CYS A 125 22.86 18.69 -0.20
CA CYS A 125 23.23 17.64 0.76
C CYS A 125 22.85 18.07 2.18
N THR A 126 22.60 17.11 3.07
CA THR A 126 22.38 17.45 4.49
C THR A 126 23.66 18.07 5.07
N LEU A 127 24.81 17.55 4.65
CA LEU A 127 26.13 18.13 4.83
C LEU A 127 26.74 18.32 3.44
N GLU A 128 27.08 19.56 3.07
CA GLU A 128 27.71 19.84 1.77
C GLU A 128 29.09 19.19 1.62
N THR A 129 29.74 18.83 2.73
CA THR A 129 30.99 18.05 2.72
C THR A 129 30.82 16.67 2.08
N ASP A 130 29.61 16.10 2.14
CA ASP A 130 29.34 14.76 1.62
C ASP A 130 29.10 14.78 0.10
N ARG A 131 28.90 15.96 -0.50
CA ARG A 131 28.60 16.10 -1.92
C ARG A 131 29.69 15.48 -2.80
N LEU A 132 30.96 15.71 -2.46
CA LEU A 132 32.09 15.15 -3.22
C LEU A 132 32.14 13.63 -3.14
N ALA A 133 31.86 13.06 -1.97
CA ALA A 133 31.84 11.61 -1.79
C ALA A 133 30.67 10.97 -2.55
N ILE A 134 29.49 11.59 -2.52
CA ILE A 134 28.32 11.12 -3.26
C ILE A 134 28.57 11.23 -4.77
N GLU A 135 29.15 12.35 -5.23
CA GLU A 135 29.50 12.55 -6.64
C GLU A 135 30.50 11.49 -7.11
N GLU A 136 31.55 11.23 -6.34
CA GLU A 136 32.51 10.18 -6.66
C GLU A 136 31.85 8.79 -6.72
N GLN A 137 30.91 8.49 -5.82
CA GLN A 137 30.18 7.23 -5.87
C GLN A 137 29.23 7.15 -7.08
N VAL A 138 28.54 8.24 -7.44
CA VAL A 138 27.70 8.29 -8.65
C VAL A 138 28.56 8.08 -9.89
N LEU A 139 29.71 8.76 -9.97
CA LEU A 139 30.66 8.58 -11.05
C LEU A 139 31.13 7.14 -11.11
N SER A 140 31.53 6.54 -9.99
CA SER A 140 31.95 5.13 -9.92
C SER A 140 30.84 4.15 -10.36
N LEU A 141 29.59 4.40 -9.97
CA LEU A 141 28.46 3.52 -10.30
C LEU A 141 28.02 3.59 -11.76
N PHE A 142 28.15 4.76 -12.40
CA PHE A 142 27.69 4.98 -13.78
C PHE A 142 28.82 5.00 -14.79
N ASP A 143 30.06 4.88 -14.34
CA ASP A 143 31.22 4.67 -15.19
C ASP A 143 31.19 3.24 -15.76
N GLU A 144 30.66 3.10 -16.97
CA GLU A 144 30.66 1.84 -17.73
C GLU A 144 32.07 1.23 -17.87
N ALA A 145 33.14 2.03 -17.76
CA ALA A 145 34.51 1.54 -17.82
C ALA A 145 34.89 0.65 -16.61
N LEU A 146 34.12 0.72 -15.51
CA LEU A 146 34.32 -0.08 -14.30
C LEU A 146 33.43 -1.32 -14.26
N GLU A 147 32.48 -1.48 -15.19
CA GLU A 147 31.79 -2.76 -15.35
C GLU A 147 32.81 -3.78 -15.89
N PRO A 148 33.02 -4.92 -15.21
CA PRO A 148 34.05 -5.87 -15.60
C PRO A 148 33.79 -6.27 -17.05
N ALA A 149 34.78 -6.02 -17.91
CA ALA A 149 34.69 -6.34 -19.33
C ALA A 149 34.15 -7.76 -19.46
N ILE A 150 33.04 -7.91 -20.19
CA ILE A 150 32.43 -9.22 -20.44
C ILE A 150 33.52 -10.07 -21.07
N SER A 151 34.12 -10.95 -20.27
CA SER A 151 35.13 -11.87 -20.75
C SER A 151 34.40 -12.88 -21.61
N VAL A 152 34.43 -12.65 -22.92
CA VAL A 152 34.02 -13.67 -23.88
C VAL A 152 35.04 -14.78 -23.75
N ALA A 153 34.66 -15.87 -23.10
CA ALA A 153 35.47 -17.08 -23.06
C ALA A 153 35.64 -17.56 -24.50
N PHE A 154 36.78 -17.23 -25.09
CA PHE A 154 37.18 -17.86 -26.33
C PHE A 154 37.68 -19.25 -25.94
N ASP A 155 36.93 -20.27 -26.35
CA ASP A 155 37.31 -21.68 -26.25
C ASP A 155 38.54 -21.94 -27.14
N ALA A 156 39.70 -21.45 -26.71
CA ALA A 156 40.98 -21.73 -27.32
C ALA A 156 41.73 -22.67 -26.37
N GLU A 157 41.68 -23.96 -26.68
CA GLU A 157 42.68 -24.94 -26.24
C GLU A 157 44.04 -24.52 -26.80
N MET A 158 44.69 -23.55 -26.19
CA MET A 158 46.09 -23.22 -26.44
C MET A 158 46.80 -23.03 -25.12
N ASP A 159 47.57 -24.06 -24.77
CA ASP A 159 48.70 -23.99 -23.84
C ASP A 159 49.59 -22.81 -24.21
N THR A 160 49.59 -21.73 -23.42
CA THR A 160 50.81 -20.99 -23.06
C THR A 160 50.55 -19.86 -22.08
N GLU A 161 51.49 -19.74 -21.15
CA GLU A 161 51.75 -18.62 -20.26
C GLU A 161 51.65 -17.28 -21.03
N ALA A 162 50.50 -16.62 -20.97
CA ALA A 162 50.34 -15.28 -21.52
C ALA A 162 49.66 -14.39 -20.48
N GLU A 163 50.51 -13.53 -19.93
CA GLU A 163 50.21 -12.23 -19.35
C GLU A 163 48.91 -12.14 -18.56
N ALA A 164 49.10 -12.13 -17.23
CA ALA A 164 48.30 -11.29 -16.36
C ALA A 164 48.23 -9.89 -16.99
N VAL A 165 47.16 -9.64 -17.76
CA VAL A 165 46.76 -8.32 -18.22
C VAL A 165 46.75 -7.48 -16.96
N THR A 166 47.80 -6.65 -16.83
CA THR A 166 48.03 -5.80 -15.69
C THR A 166 46.76 -4.98 -15.56
N ALA A 167 45.95 -5.27 -14.55
CA ALA A 167 44.75 -4.51 -14.27
C ALA A 167 45.22 -3.06 -14.08
N LEU A 168 45.02 -2.23 -15.11
CA LEU A 168 45.40 -0.83 -15.08
C LEU A 168 44.80 -0.26 -13.81
N LEU A 169 45.64 0.35 -12.98
CA LEU A 169 45.17 0.97 -11.76
C LEU A 169 44.05 1.96 -12.14
N PRO A 170 42.95 2.07 -11.36
CA PRO A 170 41.83 2.97 -11.66
C PRO A 170 42.27 4.42 -11.93
N GLU A 171 43.38 4.84 -11.33
CA GLU A 171 44.00 6.15 -11.53
C GLU A 171 44.54 6.34 -12.96
N THR A 172 45.17 5.31 -13.55
CA THR A 172 45.69 5.36 -14.92
C THR A 172 44.56 5.39 -15.95
N LEU A 173 43.44 4.71 -15.67
CA LEU A 173 42.23 4.77 -16.48
C LEU A 173 41.61 6.17 -16.49
N ARG A 174 41.63 6.89 -15.35
CA ARG A 174 41.16 8.29 -15.29
C ARG A 174 42.00 9.21 -16.18
N GLU A 175 43.31 9.01 -16.26
CA GLU A 175 44.18 9.80 -17.14
C GLU A 175 43.93 9.52 -18.62
N ILE A 176 43.71 8.27 -19.01
CA ILE A 176 43.52 7.90 -20.43
C ILE A 176 42.11 8.30 -20.95
N ARG A 177 41.19 8.64 -20.05
CA ARG A 177 39.77 8.91 -20.34
C ARG A 177 39.54 10.01 -21.38
N HIS A 178 40.35 11.07 -21.36
CA HIS A 178 40.25 12.18 -22.31
C HIS A 178 40.61 11.79 -23.75
N ILE A 179 41.28 10.65 -23.95
CA ILE A 179 41.70 10.12 -25.25
C ILE A 179 40.75 9.02 -25.74
N THR A 180 40.06 8.32 -24.83
CA THR A 180 39.42 7.02 -25.10
C THR A 180 37.93 7.07 -25.40
N SER A 181 37.36 8.23 -25.74
CA SER A 181 35.91 8.43 -26.00
C SER A 181 34.98 8.09 -24.83
N TYR A 182 35.53 7.80 -23.65
CA TYR A 182 34.73 7.61 -22.44
C TYR A 182 34.00 8.90 -22.06
N PRO A 183 32.80 8.78 -21.46
CA PRO A 183 32.01 9.94 -21.10
C PRO A 183 32.71 10.80 -20.05
N THR A 184 32.56 12.11 -20.18
CA THR A 184 33.06 13.07 -19.18
C THR A 184 32.24 12.98 -17.89
N ASN A 185 32.78 13.48 -16.78
CA ASN A 185 32.03 13.50 -15.49
C ASN A 185 30.66 14.17 -15.63
N ASP A 186 30.56 15.26 -16.40
CA ASP A 186 29.29 15.93 -16.68
C ASP A 186 28.31 15.04 -17.46
N GLN A 187 28.79 14.29 -18.44
CA GLN A 187 27.96 13.35 -19.21
C GLN A 187 27.47 12.19 -18.33
N ILE A 188 28.32 11.68 -17.42
CA ILE A 188 27.94 10.64 -16.46
C ILE A 188 26.87 11.16 -15.49
N ILE A 189 27.01 12.40 -15.00
CA ILE A 189 25.99 13.05 -14.17
C ILE A 189 24.67 13.22 -14.96
N ASP A 190 24.73 13.59 -16.23
CA ASP A 190 23.53 13.70 -17.07
C ASP A 190 22.87 12.34 -17.32
N GLN A 191 23.64 11.26 -17.48
CA GLN A 191 23.13 9.89 -17.55
C GLN A 191 22.46 9.47 -16.25
N PHE A 192 23.06 9.77 -15.10
CA PHE A 192 22.45 9.52 -13.78
C PHE A 192 21.13 10.27 -13.62
N ASN A 193 21.10 11.56 -13.98
CA ASN A 193 19.88 12.38 -13.97
C ASN A 193 18.79 11.77 -14.87
N ALA A 194 19.13 11.35 -16.09
CA ALA A 194 18.20 10.68 -17.00
C ALA A 194 17.68 9.36 -16.43
N TYR A 195 18.54 8.58 -15.78
CA TYR A 195 18.17 7.34 -15.09
C TYR A 195 17.15 7.58 -13.96
N VAL A 196 17.39 8.59 -13.13
CA VAL A 196 16.49 8.95 -12.02
C VAL A 196 15.13 9.41 -12.55
N ARG A 197 15.12 10.26 -13.58
CA ARG A 197 13.89 10.82 -14.17
C ARG A 197 13.03 9.79 -14.89
N GLY A 198 13.65 8.81 -15.53
CA GLY A 198 12.97 7.76 -16.30
C GLY A 198 12.95 6.42 -15.57
N PRO A 199 13.91 5.50 -15.83
CA PRO A 199 13.88 4.13 -15.33
C PRO A 199 13.60 3.97 -13.83
N LEU A 200 14.25 4.78 -12.98
CA LEU A 200 14.05 4.69 -11.53
C LEU A 200 12.63 5.10 -11.13
N ARG A 201 12.15 6.22 -11.67
CA ARG A 201 10.78 6.72 -11.45
C ARG A 201 9.75 5.72 -11.95
N ASP A 202 9.95 5.14 -13.13
CA ASP A 202 9.07 4.13 -13.70
C ASP A 202 9.04 2.86 -12.84
N ASN A 203 10.19 2.44 -12.30
CA ASN A 203 10.25 1.33 -11.35
C ASN A 203 9.52 1.64 -10.03
N VAL A 204 9.65 2.87 -9.52
CA VAL A 204 8.91 3.34 -8.34
C VAL A 204 7.40 3.32 -8.60
N VAL A 205 6.94 3.86 -9.74
CA VAL A 205 5.52 3.86 -10.14
C VAL A 205 5.03 2.44 -10.39
N LYS A 206 5.84 1.54 -10.95
CA LYS A 206 5.47 0.14 -11.16
C LYS A 206 5.29 -0.62 -9.85
N ARG A 207 6.14 -0.37 -8.85
CA ARG A 207 6.11 -1.08 -7.56
C ARG A 207 5.12 -0.48 -6.57
N LEU A 208 5.14 0.84 -6.41
CA LEU A 208 4.32 1.56 -5.44
C LEU A 208 3.02 2.10 -6.02
N GLY A 209 2.88 2.12 -7.34
CA GLY A 209 1.77 2.75 -8.04
C GLY A 209 1.86 4.27 -8.10
N LYS A 210 0.83 4.85 -8.72
CA LYS A 210 0.55 6.29 -8.71
C LYS A 210 0.05 6.74 -7.33
N GLU A 211 -0.09 8.05 -7.13
CA GLU A 211 -0.55 8.61 -5.87
C GLU A 211 -1.91 8.11 -5.41
N ASP A 212 -2.79 7.74 -6.34
CA ASP A 212 -4.13 7.22 -6.11
C ASP A 212 -4.20 5.69 -5.96
N TYR A 213 -3.05 5.02 -5.96
CA TYR A 213 -2.95 3.57 -5.83
C TYR A 213 -2.47 3.14 -4.43
N VAL A 214 -2.95 1.98 -4.01
CA VAL A 214 -2.53 1.29 -2.78
C VAL A 214 -2.52 -0.21 -3.08
N SER A 215 -1.49 -0.92 -2.63
CA SER A 215 -1.41 -2.37 -2.84
C SER A 215 -2.34 -3.13 -1.89
N LEU A 216 -2.86 -4.26 -2.37
CA LEU A 216 -3.68 -5.16 -1.55
C LEU A 216 -2.93 -5.62 -0.29
N GLN A 217 -1.64 -5.94 -0.42
CA GLN A 217 -0.78 -6.33 0.71
C GLN A 217 -0.77 -5.27 1.80
N LEU A 218 -0.69 -3.99 1.43
CA LEU A 218 -0.71 -2.90 2.40
C LEU A 218 -2.10 -2.73 3.02
N CYS A 219 -3.18 -2.87 2.25
CA CYS A 219 -4.53 -2.87 2.79
C CYS A 219 -4.75 -4.00 3.81
N VAL A 220 -4.23 -5.20 3.53
CA VAL A 220 -4.28 -6.33 4.47
C VAL A 220 -3.44 -6.05 5.72
N ALA A 221 -2.22 -5.53 5.55
CA ALA A 221 -1.33 -5.21 6.66
C ALA A 221 -1.92 -4.16 7.61
N VAL A 222 -2.55 -3.11 7.06
CA VAL A 222 -3.21 -2.06 7.86
C VAL A 222 -4.43 -2.60 8.62
N ASN A 223 -5.15 -3.56 8.05
CA ASN A 223 -6.33 -4.17 8.70
C ASN A 223 -5.99 -5.37 9.60
N LEU A 224 -4.74 -5.83 9.62
CA LEU A 224 -4.34 -6.98 10.43
C LEU A 224 -4.69 -6.83 11.93
N PRO A 225 -4.50 -5.66 12.57
CA PRO A 225 -4.90 -5.47 13.96
C PRO A 225 -6.41 -5.63 14.17
N LEU A 226 -7.23 -5.18 13.22
CA LEU A 226 -8.67 -5.40 13.25
C LEU A 226 -9.00 -6.89 13.11
N PHE A 227 -8.28 -7.65 12.28
CA PHE A 227 -8.46 -9.10 12.16
C PHE A 227 -8.09 -9.84 13.45
N CYS A 228 -6.99 -9.44 14.09
CA CYS A 228 -6.61 -9.96 15.39
C CYS A 228 -7.67 -9.64 16.46
N ALA A 229 -8.21 -8.41 16.47
CA ALA A 229 -9.30 -8.03 17.37
C ALA A 229 -10.58 -8.83 17.08
N ALA A 230 -10.91 -9.07 15.81
CA ALA A 230 -12.05 -9.88 15.39
C ALA A 230 -11.95 -11.34 15.90
N LEU A 231 -10.74 -11.90 16.00
CA LEU A 231 -10.54 -13.21 16.63
C LEU A 231 -10.87 -13.20 18.13
N LEU A 232 -10.63 -12.09 18.83
CA LEU A 232 -11.06 -11.95 20.23
C LEU A 232 -12.59 -11.93 20.33
N TYR A 233 -13.28 -11.30 19.39
CA TYR A 233 -14.75 -11.35 19.33
C TYR A 233 -15.28 -12.76 19.04
N LEU A 234 -14.65 -13.46 18.09
CA LEU A 234 -14.99 -14.84 17.76
C LEU A 234 -14.82 -15.79 18.95
N LEU A 235 -13.69 -15.70 19.65
CA LEU A 235 -13.37 -16.58 20.78
C LEU A 235 -14.02 -16.14 22.09
N GLY A 236 -14.30 -14.85 22.24
CA GLY A 236 -14.93 -14.25 23.42
C GLY A 236 -16.46 -14.26 23.40
N CYS A 237 -17.09 -14.87 22.41
CA CYS A 237 -18.54 -15.05 22.31
C CYS A 237 -19.33 -13.77 22.57
N ASP A 238 -18.96 -12.69 21.85
CA ASP A 238 -19.55 -11.34 21.98
C ASP A 238 -19.45 -10.73 23.40
N GLY A 239 -18.43 -11.12 24.18
CA GLY A 239 -18.16 -10.55 25.50
C GLY A 239 -19.00 -11.14 26.63
N HIS A 240 -19.86 -12.12 26.34
CA HIS A 240 -20.54 -12.89 27.38
C HIS A 240 -19.64 -14.02 27.89
N ALA A 241 -19.76 -14.36 29.18
CA ALA A 241 -18.96 -15.42 29.79
C ALA A 241 -19.21 -16.81 29.18
N GLU A 242 -20.41 -17.05 28.63
CA GLU A 242 -20.82 -18.35 28.08
C GLU A 242 -21.37 -18.19 26.66
N CYS A 243 -20.79 -18.93 25.72
CA CYS A 243 -21.21 -18.91 24.30
C CYS A 243 -22.64 -19.41 24.08
N GLU A 244 -23.17 -20.22 25.00
CA GLU A 244 -24.56 -20.67 24.97
C GLU A 244 -25.55 -19.52 25.19
N THR A 245 -25.20 -18.57 26.06
CA THR A 245 -26.00 -17.36 26.27
C THR A 245 -26.00 -16.50 25.00
N SER A 246 -24.84 -16.25 24.39
CA SER A 246 -24.75 -15.46 23.14
C SER A 246 -25.49 -16.13 21.98
N ALA A 247 -25.33 -17.46 21.85
CA ALA A 247 -26.02 -18.24 20.81
C ALA A 247 -27.54 -18.17 20.98
N SER A 248 -28.05 -18.37 22.20
CA SER A 248 -29.49 -18.30 22.47
C SER A 248 -30.06 -16.89 22.27
N TYR A 249 -29.33 -15.84 22.67
CA TYR A 249 -29.74 -14.44 22.50
C TYR A 249 -29.82 -14.02 21.04
N ALA A 250 -28.92 -14.53 20.21
CA ALA A 250 -28.95 -14.32 18.76
C ALA A 250 -29.90 -15.29 18.03
N GLY A 251 -30.57 -16.21 18.75
CA GLY A 251 -31.58 -17.11 18.22
C GLY A 251 -31.03 -18.37 17.53
N PHE A 252 -29.75 -18.69 17.71
CA PHE A 252 -29.16 -19.90 17.13
C PHE A 252 -29.64 -21.17 17.85
N SER A 253 -29.75 -22.25 17.09
CA SER A 253 -30.18 -23.55 17.62
C SER A 253 -29.09 -24.26 18.43
N SER A 254 -27.82 -23.91 18.22
CA SER A 254 -26.67 -24.50 18.89
C SER A 254 -25.47 -23.55 18.89
N VAL A 255 -24.57 -23.74 19.86
CA VAL A 255 -23.31 -22.99 19.95
C VAL A 255 -22.44 -23.21 18.72
N SER A 256 -22.38 -24.43 18.18
CA SER A 256 -21.59 -24.73 16.98
C SER A 256 -22.05 -23.89 15.78
N GLN A 257 -23.37 -23.75 15.59
CA GLN A 257 -23.92 -22.93 14.52
C GLN A 257 -23.56 -21.45 14.66
N TYR A 258 -23.62 -20.91 15.90
CA TYR A 258 -23.20 -19.55 16.22
C TYR A 258 -21.71 -19.35 15.95
N MET A 259 -20.84 -20.28 16.38
CA MET A 259 -19.39 -20.21 16.19
C MET A 259 -19.02 -20.25 14.70
N TRP A 260 -19.65 -21.13 13.91
CA TRP A 260 -19.44 -21.17 12.47
C TRP A 260 -19.86 -19.88 11.78
N THR A 261 -21.01 -19.32 12.18
CA THR A 261 -21.53 -18.07 11.63
C THR A 261 -20.56 -16.91 11.90
N ASN A 262 -20.08 -16.78 13.13
CA ASN A 262 -19.09 -15.76 13.49
C ASN A 262 -17.74 -16.01 12.82
N CYS A 263 -17.31 -17.27 12.66
CA CYS A 263 -16.06 -17.60 11.98
C CYS A 263 -16.11 -17.16 10.51
N ILE A 264 -17.18 -17.53 9.79
CA ILE A 264 -17.37 -17.11 8.39
C ILE A 264 -17.39 -15.58 8.27
N PHE A 265 -18.08 -14.89 9.18
CA PHE A 265 -18.14 -13.44 9.15
C PHE A 265 -16.77 -12.79 9.43
N TRP A 266 -16.15 -13.09 10.57
CA TRP A 266 -14.95 -12.40 11.05
C TRP A 266 -13.66 -12.80 10.34
N VAL A 267 -13.55 -14.05 9.86
CA VAL A 267 -12.34 -14.55 9.19
C VAL A 267 -12.39 -14.33 7.68
N PHE A 268 -13.59 -14.23 7.10
CA PHE A 268 -13.75 -14.17 5.65
C PHE A 268 -14.50 -12.91 5.17
N LEU A 269 -15.77 -12.73 5.54
CA LEU A 269 -16.58 -11.62 4.99
C LEU A 269 -16.07 -10.24 5.40
N ALA A 270 -15.84 -10.01 6.70
CA ALA A 270 -15.39 -8.73 7.21
C ALA A 270 -14.00 -8.34 6.67
N PRO A 271 -13.00 -9.24 6.60
CA PRO A 271 -11.72 -8.94 5.94
C PRO A 271 -11.83 -8.56 4.47
N VAL A 272 -12.68 -9.24 3.70
CA VAL A 272 -12.88 -8.94 2.28
C VAL A 272 -13.53 -7.55 2.11
N GLY A 273 -14.50 -7.20 2.96
CA GLY A 273 -15.10 -5.87 2.95
C GLY A 273 -14.13 -4.76 3.39
N SER A 274 -13.36 -4.98 4.46
CA SER A 274 -12.50 -3.94 5.03
C SER A 274 -11.30 -3.58 4.15
N VAL A 275 -10.81 -4.51 3.32
CA VAL A 275 -9.74 -4.19 2.35
C VAL A 275 -10.19 -3.22 1.25
N LEU A 276 -11.50 -3.07 1.02
CA LEU A 276 -12.08 -2.12 0.05
C LEU A 276 -12.11 -0.68 0.58
N GLU A 277 -12.14 -0.48 1.90
CA GLU A 277 -12.35 0.85 2.50
C GLU A 277 -11.23 1.84 2.14
N ILE A 278 -9.98 1.41 2.28
CA ILE A 278 -8.79 2.24 2.06
C ILE A 278 -8.70 2.73 0.60
N PRO A 279 -8.73 1.86 -0.44
CA PRO A 279 -8.65 2.33 -1.82
C PRO A 279 -9.83 3.21 -2.23
N LEU A 280 -11.06 2.92 -1.77
CA LEU A 280 -12.23 3.73 -2.10
C LEU A 280 -12.14 5.14 -1.52
N GLN A 281 -11.70 5.28 -0.27
CA GLN A 281 -11.48 6.59 0.35
C GLN A 281 -10.34 7.35 -0.32
N LEU A 282 -9.23 6.69 -0.66
CA LEU A 282 -8.12 7.32 -1.36
C LEU A 282 -8.53 7.87 -2.73
N ILE A 283 -9.28 7.08 -3.52
CA ILE A 283 -9.81 7.50 -4.81
C ILE A 283 -10.75 8.69 -4.64
N THR A 284 -11.59 8.67 -3.61
CA THR A 284 -12.51 9.76 -3.27
C THR A 284 -11.74 11.04 -2.93
N CYS A 285 -10.72 10.97 -2.07
CA CYS A 285 -9.84 12.09 -1.77
C CYS A 285 -9.14 12.62 -3.04
N LYS A 286 -8.66 11.75 -3.92
CA LYS A 286 -8.04 12.16 -5.20
C LYS A 286 -9.04 12.94 -6.05
N TRP A 287 -10.26 12.45 -6.17
CA TRP A 287 -11.32 13.13 -6.91
C TRP A 287 -11.62 14.52 -6.35
N VAL A 288 -11.63 14.66 -5.02
CA VAL A 288 -11.81 15.95 -4.35
C VAL A 288 -10.62 16.90 -4.61
N VAL A 289 -9.37 16.41 -4.55
CA VAL A 289 -8.18 17.20 -4.88
C VAL A 289 -8.26 17.76 -6.30
N ASP A 290 -8.71 16.94 -7.26
CA ASP A 290 -8.76 17.30 -8.68
C ASP A 290 -9.90 18.26 -9.02
N ARG A 291 -11.01 18.22 -8.27
CA ARG A 291 -12.23 18.99 -8.58
C ARG A 291 -12.42 20.24 -7.73
N VAL A 292 -11.80 20.30 -6.55
CA VAL A 292 -12.00 21.40 -5.60
C VAL A 292 -10.72 22.22 -5.47
N PRO A 293 -10.67 23.45 -6.03
CA PRO A 293 -9.47 24.29 -5.98
C PRO A 293 -9.23 24.91 -4.60
N ASP A 294 -10.29 25.30 -3.88
CA ASP A 294 -10.17 25.91 -2.56
C ASP A 294 -9.72 24.89 -1.51
N GLY A 295 -8.69 25.26 -0.75
CA GLY A 295 -8.08 24.37 0.24
C GLY A 295 -9.04 24.00 1.38
N LYS A 296 -9.84 24.93 1.90
CA LYS A 296 -10.75 24.66 3.02
C LYS A 296 -11.94 23.82 2.58
N LEU A 297 -12.51 24.14 1.42
CA LEU A 297 -13.62 23.37 0.84
C LEU A 297 -13.19 21.94 0.50
N ARG A 298 -11.95 21.75 0.02
CA ARG A 298 -11.35 20.43 -0.23
C ARG A 298 -11.30 19.58 1.05
N TRP A 299 -10.92 20.18 2.17
CA TRP A 299 -10.91 19.50 3.47
C TRP A 299 -12.29 19.05 3.93
N ILE A 300 -13.27 19.96 3.87
CA ILE A 300 -14.65 19.69 4.30
C ILE A 300 -15.28 18.61 3.40
N SER A 301 -15.20 18.79 2.08
CA SER A 301 -15.76 17.82 1.11
C SER A 301 -15.07 16.46 1.18
N GLY A 302 -13.75 16.43 1.34
CA GLY A 302 -12.99 15.20 1.55
C GLY A 302 -13.43 14.45 2.80
N THR A 303 -13.61 15.17 3.91
CA THR A 303 -14.11 14.60 5.17
C THR A 303 -15.51 14.00 4.98
N CYS A 304 -16.46 14.79 4.46
CA CYS A 304 -17.84 14.33 4.26
C CYS A 304 -17.92 13.11 3.34
N LEU A 305 -17.18 13.10 2.22
CA LEU A 305 -17.20 11.98 1.29
C LEU A 305 -16.48 10.75 1.84
N CYS A 306 -15.36 10.90 2.58
CA CYS A 306 -14.73 9.76 3.25
C CYS A 306 -15.65 9.16 4.31
N SER A 307 -16.34 9.97 5.11
CA SER A 307 -17.34 9.50 6.07
C SER A 307 -18.50 8.77 5.40
N MET A 308 -18.96 9.26 4.24
CA MET A 308 -19.99 8.57 3.46
C MET A 308 -19.50 7.22 2.94
N VAL A 309 -18.28 7.15 2.42
CA VAL A 309 -17.68 5.89 1.96
C VAL A 309 -17.54 4.90 3.12
N LEU A 310 -17.01 5.34 4.26
CA LEU A 310 -16.92 4.53 5.48
C LEU A 310 -18.29 3.98 5.90
N TYR A 311 -19.29 4.86 5.97
CA TYR A 311 -20.66 4.50 6.33
C TYR A 311 -21.23 3.44 5.37
N LEU A 312 -21.03 3.60 4.06
CA LEU A 312 -21.54 2.67 3.05
C LEU A 312 -20.82 1.32 3.09
N CYS A 313 -19.49 1.31 3.27
CA CYS A 313 -18.73 0.08 3.44
C CYS A 313 -19.16 -0.68 4.71
N ASP A 314 -19.34 0.02 5.83
CA ASP A 314 -19.81 -0.59 7.06
C ASP A 314 -21.24 -1.11 6.91
N CYS A 315 -22.14 -0.35 6.27
CA CYS A 315 -23.49 -0.83 5.94
C CYS A 315 -23.47 -2.12 5.11
N LEU A 316 -22.55 -2.23 4.15
CA LEU A 316 -22.37 -3.42 3.32
C LEU A 316 -21.94 -4.62 4.18
N ILE A 317 -20.89 -4.45 4.99
CA ILE A 317 -20.34 -5.49 5.88
C ILE A 317 -21.42 -5.95 6.89
N LEU A 318 -22.10 -5.01 7.54
CA LEU A 318 -23.17 -5.30 8.49
C LEU A 318 -24.37 -5.98 7.82
N SER A 319 -24.72 -5.57 6.60
CA SER A 319 -25.79 -6.24 5.84
C SER A 319 -25.44 -7.68 5.55
N GLN A 320 -24.19 -7.97 5.18
CA GLN A 320 -23.72 -9.34 4.99
C GLN A 320 -23.77 -10.15 6.28
N ARG A 321 -23.37 -9.57 7.42
CA ARG A 321 -23.54 -10.20 8.74
C ARG A 321 -24.99 -10.57 8.99
N ALA A 322 -25.91 -9.62 8.80
CA ALA A 322 -27.34 -9.82 9.04
C ALA A 322 -27.94 -10.86 8.10
N ILE A 323 -27.59 -10.83 6.80
CA ILE A 323 -28.01 -11.83 5.81
C ILE A 323 -27.50 -13.22 6.19
N LEU A 324 -26.23 -13.34 6.59
CA LEU A 324 -25.62 -14.59 7.02
C LEU A 324 -26.34 -15.15 8.27
N THR A 325 -26.55 -14.32 9.29
CA THR A 325 -27.28 -14.70 10.50
C THR A 325 -28.70 -15.17 10.18
N VAL A 326 -29.45 -14.44 9.34
CA VAL A 326 -30.79 -14.86 8.90
C VAL A 326 -30.75 -16.18 8.16
N THR A 327 -29.76 -16.39 7.29
CA THR A 327 -29.58 -17.63 6.51
C THR A 327 -29.29 -18.82 7.43
N MET A 328 -28.51 -18.62 8.48
CA MET A 328 -28.18 -19.69 9.43
C MET A 328 -29.35 -19.97 10.38
N VAL A 329 -29.91 -18.93 11.03
CA VAL A 329 -30.97 -19.08 12.03
C VAL A 329 -32.32 -19.47 11.42
N LYS A 330 -32.70 -18.87 10.29
CA LYS A 330 -33.98 -19.10 9.61
C LYS A 330 -33.77 -19.35 8.12
N PHE A 331 -33.18 -20.49 7.79
CA PHE A 331 -32.79 -20.86 6.44
C PHE A 331 -33.84 -20.48 5.38
N SER A 332 -33.34 -19.89 4.31
CA SER A 332 -34.12 -19.48 3.15
C SER A 332 -33.19 -19.41 1.93
N PRO A 333 -33.53 -20.09 0.82
CA PRO A 333 -32.69 -20.08 -0.37
C PRO A 333 -32.57 -18.69 -1.00
N VAL A 334 -33.57 -17.81 -0.80
CA VAL A 334 -33.53 -16.43 -1.29
C VAL A 334 -32.44 -15.63 -0.57
N TRP A 335 -32.38 -15.71 0.76
CA TRP A 335 -31.35 -15.01 1.55
C TRP A 335 -29.95 -15.56 1.28
N LEU A 336 -29.82 -16.87 1.08
CA LEU A 336 -28.56 -17.48 0.63
C LEU A 336 -28.14 -16.95 -0.75
N GLY A 337 -29.07 -16.85 -1.70
CA GLY A 337 -28.80 -16.27 -3.02
C GLY A 337 -28.32 -14.83 -2.94
N VAL A 338 -28.96 -14.00 -2.09
CA VAL A 338 -28.53 -12.61 -1.83
C VAL A 338 -27.12 -12.57 -1.22
N LEU A 339 -26.81 -13.46 -0.27
CA LEU A 339 -25.47 -13.57 0.32
C LEU A 339 -24.42 -13.88 -0.75
N VAL A 340 -24.66 -14.88 -1.59
CA VAL A 340 -23.73 -15.28 -2.66
C VAL A 340 -23.49 -14.14 -3.64
N VAL A 341 -24.55 -13.45 -4.07
CA VAL A 341 -24.43 -12.29 -4.97
C VAL A 341 -23.62 -11.17 -4.30
N SER A 342 -23.88 -10.87 -3.02
CA SER A 342 -23.12 -9.86 -2.28
C SER A 342 -21.63 -10.19 -2.21
N VAL A 343 -21.28 -11.44 -1.90
CA VAL A 343 -19.88 -11.89 -1.83
C VAL A 343 -19.20 -11.81 -3.20
N LEU A 344 -19.90 -12.20 -4.28
CA LEU A 344 -19.37 -12.07 -5.63
C LEU A 344 -19.13 -10.60 -6.03
N LEU A 345 -19.99 -9.68 -5.59
CA LEU A 345 -19.80 -8.25 -5.81
C LEU A 345 -18.55 -7.73 -5.09
N ASP A 346 -18.30 -8.15 -3.84
CA ASP A 346 -17.09 -7.76 -3.12
C ASP A 346 -15.83 -8.26 -3.81
N PHE A 347 -15.80 -9.54 -4.21
CA PHE A 347 -14.67 -10.07 -4.98
C PHE A 347 -14.51 -9.36 -6.33
N GLY A 348 -15.61 -9.00 -6.99
CA GLY A 348 -15.59 -8.19 -8.21
C GLY A 348 -14.99 -6.80 -7.97
N LEU A 349 -15.33 -6.14 -6.86
CA LEU A 349 -14.78 -4.85 -6.47
C LEU A 349 -13.29 -4.94 -6.09
N VAL A 350 -12.89 -5.96 -5.32
CA VAL A 350 -11.47 -6.22 -5.00
C VAL A 350 -10.71 -6.45 -6.30
N TRP A 351 -11.23 -7.29 -7.19
CA TRP A 351 -10.61 -7.56 -8.48
C TRP A 351 -10.43 -6.28 -9.32
N PHE A 352 -11.49 -5.49 -9.42
CA PHE A 352 -11.50 -4.25 -10.19
C PHE A 352 -10.51 -3.20 -9.63
N LEU A 353 -10.48 -3.01 -8.32
CA LEU A 353 -9.64 -1.99 -7.68
C LEU A 353 -8.15 -2.35 -7.74
N PHE A 354 -7.79 -3.62 -7.54
CA PHE A 354 -6.38 -4.02 -7.41
C PHE A 354 -5.76 -4.57 -8.68
N PHE A 355 -6.50 -5.27 -9.54
CA PHE A 355 -5.92 -5.99 -10.68
C PHE A 355 -6.28 -5.36 -12.03
N TRP A 356 -7.51 -4.88 -12.21
CA TRP A 356 -7.92 -4.30 -13.49
C TRP A 356 -7.18 -2.99 -13.82
N LYS A 357 -7.05 -2.10 -12.84
CA LYS A 357 -6.48 -0.75 -13.03
C LYS A 357 -4.95 -0.74 -13.25
N GLN A 358 -4.25 -1.84 -13.02
CA GLN A 358 -2.78 -1.93 -13.15
C GLN A 358 -2.28 -2.11 -14.59
N HIS A 359 -3.13 -2.42 -15.57
CA HIS A 359 -2.72 -2.73 -16.93
C HIS A 359 -2.67 -1.60 -18.01
N PRO A 360 -2.63 -0.26 -17.76
CA PRO A 360 -2.86 0.66 -18.87
C PRO A 360 -1.73 0.90 -19.89
N SER A 361 -0.44 0.56 -19.69
CA SER A 361 0.56 1.13 -20.63
C SER A 361 1.91 0.44 -20.84
N THR A 362 2.24 -0.70 -20.23
CA THR A 362 3.51 -1.37 -20.55
C THR A 362 3.57 -1.94 -21.98
N SER A 363 2.42 -2.10 -22.65
CA SER A 363 2.37 -2.62 -24.03
C SER A 363 2.67 -1.59 -25.13
N GLN A 364 2.67 -0.28 -24.84
CA GLN A 364 2.97 0.75 -25.85
C GLN A 364 4.45 1.12 -25.90
N THR A 365 5.14 1.20 -24.76
CA THR A 365 6.57 1.61 -24.74
C THR A 365 7.50 0.50 -25.22
N GLN A 366 7.17 -0.78 -25.01
CA GLN A 366 7.99 -1.89 -25.53
C GLN A 366 7.94 -2.05 -27.06
N ARG A 367 6.92 -1.49 -27.75
CA ARG A 367 6.90 -1.48 -29.23
C ARG A 367 7.70 -0.34 -29.84
N ALA A 368 8.10 0.67 -29.07
CA ALA A 368 8.86 1.82 -29.56
C ALA A 368 10.38 1.66 -29.42
N LEU A 369 10.86 0.70 -28.62
CA LEU A 369 12.29 0.39 -28.43
C LEU A 369 12.80 -0.78 -29.31
N VAL A 370 11.95 -1.31 -30.19
CA VAL A 370 12.29 -2.36 -31.18
C VAL A 370 12.16 -1.83 -32.63
N ARG A 371 12.15 -0.50 -32.78
CA ARG A 371 12.30 0.19 -34.07
C ARG A 371 13.34 1.28 -33.91
#